data_AF-A0A023FV11-F1
#
_entry.id   AF-A0A023FV11-F1
#
_cell.length_a   1.000
_cell.length_b   1.000
_cell.length_c   1.000
_cell.angle_alpha   90.00
_cell.angle_beta   90.00
_cell.angle_gamma   90.00
#
_symmetry.space_group_name_H-M   'P 1'
#
loop_
_entity.id
_entity.type
_entity.pdbx_description
1 polymer ?
#
loop_
_entity_poly.entity_id
_entity_poly.type
_entity_poly.pdbx_seq_one_letter_code
_entity_poly.pdbx_strand_id
1 'polypeptide(L)'
;MPANQDIQLYFSTALELVKEAGTVVRKALGEGKQVDTKSEFSDLVTQYDKQVEQLLIGKLREQFPNHKFIGEESAVAGVKNELTDSPTWIIDPIDGTTNFVHGFPVVAVSVALAVEKEVALGIVYNPVQEKMYTAIKGHGAFCNGSKLRVTGQEEISKALIISEVGSSRDAGHMQFVFQNMHNLMKKAQGLRCLGSAALDMCSVASGEADAMYEFGIHVWDIAAAALVVAEAGGVVMDTQGGPLNLMHRRVLCASSQVLANTISQILNHVQLESD
;
A
#
# COMPACT_ATOMS: atom_id res chain seq x y z
N MET A 1 5.34 3.93 -22.80
CA MET A 1 6.34 4.22 -21.72
C MET A 1 7.01 5.58 -21.90
N PRO A 2 7.13 6.41 -20.85
CA PRO A 2 7.86 7.68 -20.89
C PRO A 2 9.34 7.47 -21.23
N ALA A 3 10.03 8.50 -21.71
CA ALA A 3 11.48 8.41 -21.87
C ALA A 3 12.14 8.18 -20.49
N ASN A 4 13.25 7.45 -20.44
CA ASN A 4 13.94 7.15 -19.17
C ASN A 4 14.33 8.44 -18.39
N GLN A 5 14.59 9.54 -19.10
CA GLN A 5 14.84 10.85 -18.49
C GLN A 5 13.62 11.43 -17.76
N ASP A 6 12.40 11.17 -18.24
CA ASP A 6 11.17 11.66 -17.63
C ASP A 6 10.87 10.93 -16.31
N ILE A 7 11.07 9.60 -16.29
CA ILE A 7 10.85 8.79 -15.08
C ILE A 7 11.77 9.22 -13.93
N GLN A 8 13.04 9.52 -14.21
CA GLN A 8 13.97 9.99 -13.18
C GLN A 8 13.58 11.36 -12.62
N LEU A 9 13.11 12.27 -13.49
CA LEU A 9 12.56 13.55 -13.06
C LEU A 9 11.34 13.33 -12.15
N TYR A 10 10.37 12.53 -12.58
CA TYR A 10 9.17 12.23 -11.79
C TYR A 10 9.52 11.61 -10.45
N PHE A 11 10.43 10.64 -10.42
CA PHE A 11 10.90 9.99 -9.19
C PHE A 11 11.54 10.99 -8.23
N SER A 12 12.50 11.79 -8.71
CA SER A 12 13.20 12.76 -7.86
C SER A 12 12.27 13.82 -7.27
N THR A 13 11.33 14.32 -8.07
CA THR A 13 10.29 15.25 -7.60
C THR A 13 9.41 14.60 -6.54
N ALA A 14 8.87 13.41 -6.81
CA ALA A 14 8.01 12.70 -5.86
C ALA A 14 8.73 12.37 -4.56
N LEU A 15 10.01 11.97 -4.62
CA LEU A 15 10.81 11.63 -3.45
C LEU A 15 10.99 12.82 -2.50
N GLU A 16 11.27 14.01 -3.03
CA GLU A 16 11.38 15.22 -2.20
C GLU A 16 10.03 15.60 -1.58
N LEU A 17 8.94 15.48 -2.33
CA LEU A 17 7.60 15.76 -1.82
C LEU A 17 7.15 14.77 -0.74
N VAL A 18 7.48 13.48 -0.87
CA VAL A 18 7.20 12.47 0.16
C VAL A 18 8.00 12.73 1.44
N LYS A 19 9.26 13.20 1.35
CA LYS A 19 10.03 13.62 2.52
C LYS A 19 9.40 14.82 3.24
N GLU A 20 8.91 15.79 2.47
CA GLU A 20 8.21 16.95 3.01
C GLU A 20 6.90 16.53 3.70
N ALA A 21 6.09 15.72 3.04
CA ALA A 21 4.87 15.14 3.62
C ALA A 21 5.15 14.35 4.91
N GLY A 22 6.17 13.50 4.92
CA GLY A 22 6.54 12.75 6.12
C GLY A 22 7.04 13.63 7.26
N THR A 23 7.60 14.81 6.98
CA THR A 23 7.92 15.81 8.02
C THR A 23 6.66 16.35 8.68
N VAL A 24 5.61 16.61 7.89
CA VAL A 24 4.28 17.00 8.41
C VAL A 24 3.71 15.91 9.30
N VAL A 25 3.66 14.67 8.81
CA VAL A 25 3.15 13.51 9.57
C VAL A 25 3.92 13.29 10.88
N ARG A 26 5.26 13.32 10.83
CA ARG A 26 6.12 13.12 12.01
C ARG A 26 5.86 14.18 13.08
N LYS A 27 5.74 15.45 12.68
CA LYS A 27 5.45 16.55 13.60
C LYS A 27 4.07 16.35 14.24
N ALA A 28 3.09 15.98 13.42
CA ALA A 28 1.70 15.81 13.82
C ALA A 28 1.47 14.66 14.82
N LEU A 29 2.35 13.66 14.89
CA LEU A 29 2.28 12.60 15.91
C LEU A 29 2.31 13.16 17.34
N GLY A 30 3.10 14.21 17.58
CA GLY A 30 3.18 14.90 18.88
C GLY A 30 2.18 16.03 19.09
N GLU A 31 1.33 16.32 18.09
CA GLU A 31 0.33 17.39 18.12
C GLU A 31 -1.09 16.81 18.33
N GLY A 32 -2.03 17.68 18.69
CA GLY A 32 -3.44 17.34 18.79
C GLY A 32 -4.05 17.06 17.41
N LYS A 33 -4.87 16.00 17.31
CA LYS A 33 -5.49 15.55 16.07
C LYS A 33 -7.00 15.77 16.15
N GLN A 34 -7.58 16.38 15.12
CA GLN A 34 -9.02 16.43 14.93
C GLN A 34 -9.37 15.15 14.16
N VAL A 35 -10.08 14.24 14.82
CA VAL A 35 -10.40 12.92 14.27
C VAL A 35 -11.87 12.92 13.87
N ASP A 36 -12.12 12.66 12.60
CA ASP A 36 -13.44 12.41 12.03
C ASP A 36 -13.53 10.96 11.57
N THR A 37 -14.73 10.52 11.20
CA THR A 37 -15.00 9.19 10.64
C THR A 37 -15.48 9.32 9.19
N LYS A 38 -15.07 8.40 8.33
CA LYS A 38 -15.51 8.28 6.93
C LYS A 38 -16.74 7.38 6.85
N SER A 39 -16.61 6.15 6.34
CA SER A 39 -17.76 5.26 6.09
C SER A 39 -18.26 4.53 7.34
N GLU A 40 -17.36 4.17 8.25
CA GLU A 40 -17.64 3.49 9.51
C GLU A 40 -16.87 4.13 10.67
N PHE A 41 -17.20 3.80 11.93
CA PHE A 41 -16.50 4.37 13.11
C PHE A 41 -15.03 3.92 13.22
N SER A 42 -14.67 2.83 12.55
CA SER A 42 -13.31 2.29 12.44
C SER A 42 -12.53 2.85 11.25
N ASP A 43 -13.18 3.67 10.42
CA ASP A 43 -12.62 4.28 9.22
C ASP A 43 -12.36 5.76 9.53
N LEU A 44 -11.14 6.05 10.01
CA LEU A 44 -10.79 7.34 10.59
C LEU A 44 -10.12 8.26 9.55
N VAL A 45 -10.28 9.56 9.75
CA VAL A 45 -9.56 10.60 9.02
C VAL A 45 -9.17 11.72 9.97
N THR A 46 -8.05 12.38 9.70
CA THR A 46 -7.65 13.60 10.42
C THR A 46 -7.49 14.79 9.49
N GLN A 47 -7.32 15.98 10.07
CA GLN A 47 -6.95 17.16 9.30
C GLN A 47 -5.60 17.00 8.57
N TYR A 48 -4.72 16.12 9.07
CA TYR A 48 -3.39 15.92 8.50
C TYR A 48 -3.42 15.07 7.23
N ASP A 49 -4.33 14.10 7.11
CA ASP A 49 -4.54 13.31 5.89
C ASP A 49 -4.87 14.26 4.71
N LYS A 50 -5.85 15.15 4.92
CA LYS A 50 -6.24 16.18 3.94
C LYS A 50 -5.12 17.16 3.64
N GLN A 51 -4.36 17.59 4.66
CA GLN A 51 -3.25 18.52 4.49
C GLN A 51 -2.12 17.93 3.65
N VAL A 52 -1.76 16.67 3.91
CA VAL A 52 -0.70 15.96 3.18
C VAL A 52 -1.12 15.70 1.74
N GLU A 53 -2.37 15.27 1.50
CA GLU A 53 -2.87 15.06 0.14
C GLU A 53 -2.84 16.36 -0.67
N GLN A 54 -3.32 17.47 -0.10
CA GLN A 54 -3.30 18.78 -0.75
C GLN A 54 -1.87 19.24 -1.09
N LEU A 55 -0.91 19.00 -0.19
CA LEU A 55 0.50 19.31 -0.42
C LEU A 55 1.04 18.52 -1.62
N LEU A 56 0.85 17.19 -1.61
CA LEU A 56 1.36 16.30 -2.63
C LEU A 56 0.72 16.59 -4.00
N ILE A 57 -0.62 16.59 -4.07
CA ILE A 57 -1.35 16.86 -5.31
C ILE A 57 -1.06 18.26 -5.83
N GLY A 58 -1.07 19.28 -4.96
CA GLY A 58 -0.81 20.67 -5.36
C GLY A 58 0.54 20.83 -6.04
N LYS A 59 1.62 20.38 -5.39
CA LYS A 59 2.98 20.52 -5.92
C LYS A 59 3.23 19.64 -7.14
N LEU A 60 2.69 18.42 -7.17
CA LEU A 60 2.78 17.56 -8.35
C LEU A 60 2.03 18.15 -9.54
N ARG A 61 0.87 18.77 -9.32
CA ARG A 61 0.08 19.42 -10.38
C ARG A 61 0.75 20.67 -10.94
N GLU A 62 1.44 21.44 -10.10
CA GLU A 62 2.25 22.58 -10.54
C GLU A 62 3.40 22.14 -11.47
N GLN A 63 4.07 21.04 -11.13
CA GLN A 63 5.18 20.51 -11.93
C GLN A 63 4.71 19.73 -13.17
N PHE A 64 3.59 19.00 -13.05
CA PHE A 64 3.09 18.08 -14.07
C PHE A 64 1.59 18.34 -14.34
N PRO A 65 1.23 19.48 -14.95
CA PRO A 65 -0.16 19.93 -15.09
C PRO A 65 -1.05 19.01 -15.94
N ASN A 66 -0.45 18.16 -16.78
CA ASN A 66 -1.17 17.21 -17.64
C ASN A 66 -1.35 15.82 -17.00
N HIS A 67 -0.81 15.59 -15.80
CA HIS A 67 -0.97 14.31 -15.10
C HIS A 67 -2.30 14.26 -14.36
N LYS A 68 -2.82 13.04 -14.19
CA LYS A 68 -4.03 12.76 -13.41
C LYS A 68 -3.67 12.36 -11.98
N PHE A 69 -4.69 12.30 -11.12
CA PHE A 69 -4.54 12.01 -9.70
C PHE A 69 -5.66 11.07 -9.25
N ILE A 70 -5.27 10.09 -8.43
CA ILE A 70 -6.15 9.27 -7.60
C ILE A 70 -5.63 9.45 -6.18
N GLY A 71 -6.44 10.00 -5.29
CA GLY A 71 -6.09 10.23 -3.90
C GLY A 71 -7.24 9.80 -3.00
N GLU A 72 -6.91 9.18 -1.87
CA GLU A 72 -7.90 8.66 -0.92
C GLU A 72 -8.94 9.72 -0.50
N GLU A 73 -8.47 10.89 -0.05
CA GLU A 73 -9.35 11.93 0.49
C GLU A 73 -10.14 12.64 -0.63
N SER A 74 -9.56 12.72 -1.82
CA SER A 74 -10.22 13.19 -3.03
C SER A 74 -11.31 12.22 -3.52
N ALA A 75 -11.10 10.91 -3.38
CA ALA A 75 -12.10 9.90 -3.75
C ALA A 75 -13.36 10.01 -2.87
N VAL A 76 -13.16 10.20 -1.55
CA VAL A 76 -14.26 10.46 -0.60
C VAL A 76 -15.05 11.73 -0.97
N ALA A 77 -14.39 12.72 -1.59
CA ALA A 77 -15.03 13.94 -2.08
C ALA A 77 -15.79 13.78 -3.42
N GLY A 78 -15.91 12.56 -3.95
CA GLY A 78 -16.69 12.23 -5.14
C GLY A 78 -15.92 12.34 -6.46
N VAL A 79 -14.59 12.42 -6.44
CA VAL A 79 -13.75 12.33 -7.64
C VAL A 79 -13.70 10.87 -8.10
N LYS A 80 -13.99 10.61 -9.38
CA LYS A 80 -13.94 9.23 -9.93
C LYS A 80 -12.52 8.71 -9.95
N ASN A 81 -12.31 7.52 -9.39
CA ASN A 81 -11.05 6.77 -9.42
C ASN A 81 -10.90 5.99 -10.74
N GLU A 82 -10.79 6.69 -11.87
CA GLU A 82 -10.56 5.99 -13.14
C GLU A 82 -9.07 5.91 -13.46
N LEU A 83 -8.50 4.71 -13.39
CA LEU A 83 -7.13 4.46 -13.87
C LEU A 83 -7.11 4.35 -15.41
N THR A 84 -6.58 5.38 -16.06
CA THR A 84 -6.49 5.48 -17.53
C THR A 84 -5.05 5.28 -18.01
N ASP A 85 -4.83 5.37 -19.33
CA ASP A 85 -3.48 5.26 -19.90
C ASP A 85 -2.61 6.51 -19.64
N SER A 86 -3.23 7.63 -19.25
CA SER A 86 -2.52 8.86 -18.89
C SER A 86 -1.67 8.68 -17.63
N PRO A 87 -0.50 9.36 -17.52
CA PRO A 87 0.27 9.41 -16.29
C PRO A 87 -0.62 9.82 -15.11
N THR A 88 -0.73 8.97 -14.11
CA THR A 88 -1.65 9.11 -12.98
C THR A 88 -0.89 8.89 -11.68
N TRP A 89 -0.83 9.93 -10.84
CA TRP A 89 -0.30 9.82 -9.48
C TRP A 89 -1.36 9.19 -8.58
N ILE A 90 -0.98 8.15 -7.85
CA ILE A 90 -1.85 7.43 -6.91
C ILE A 90 -1.28 7.66 -5.52
N ILE A 91 -2.07 8.24 -4.62
CA ILE A 91 -1.58 8.81 -3.37
C ILE A 91 -2.44 8.33 -2.20
N ASP A 92 -1.79 7.74 -1.21
CA ASP A 92 -2.31 7.65 0.15
C ASP A 92 -1.51 8.65 1.02
N PRO A 93 -2.15 9.70 1.53
CA PRO A 93 -1.47 10.70 2.34
C PRO A 93 -0.98 10.14 3.69
N ILE A 94 -1.74 9.23 4.32
CA ILE A 94 -1.42 8.61 5.61
C ILE A 94 -2.04 7.20 5.64
N ASP A 95 -1.33 6.22 5.10
CA ASP A 95 -1.70 4.82 5.25
C ASP A 95 -1.49 4.41 6.72
N GLY A 96 -2.52 3.83 7.31
CA GLY A 96 -2.61 3.57 8.74
C GLY A 96 -3.07 4.78 9.57
N THR A 97 -4.10 5.52 9.13
CA THR A 97 -4.67 6.64 9.90
C THR A 97 -5.04 6.25 11.33
N THR A 98 -5.56 5.04 11.57
CA THR A 98 -5.83 4.55 12.93
C THR A 98 -4.55 4.48 13.77
N ASN A 99 -3.47 3.95 13.22
CA ASN A 99 -2.17 3.94 13.88
C ASN A 99 -1.67 5.36 14.15
N PHE A 100 -1.83 6.26 13.19
CA PHE A 100 -1.46 7.67 13.33
C PHE A 100 -2.24 8.36 14.48
N VAL A 101 -3.55 8.15 14.57
CA VAL A 101 -4.40 8.66 15.66
C VAL A 101 -3.91 8.16 17.02
N HIS A 102 -3.54 6.89 17.11
CA HIS A 102 -3.10 6.26 18.36
C HIS A 102 -1.59 6.39 18.65
N GLY A 103 -0.80 6.97 17.74
CA GLY A 103 0.65 7.08 17.88
C GLY A 103 1.40 5.75 17.73
N PHE A 104 0.79 4.74 17.09
CA PHE A 104 1.45 3.47 16.79
C PHE A 104 2.46 3.67 15.62
N PRO A 105 3.69 3.13 15.69
CA PRO A 105 4.79 3.55 14.81
C PRO A 105 4.78 2.95 13.39
N VAL A 106 3.61 2.51 12.93
CA VAL A 106 3.38 1.92 11.61
C VAL A 106 2.40 2.83 10.87
N VAL A 107 2.96 3.86 10.24
CA VAL A 107 2.24 4.91 9.51
C VAL A 107 3.07 5.23 8.27
N ALA A 108 2.44 5.37 7.10
CA ALA A 108 3.17 5.66 5.88
C ALA A 108 2.56 6.76 5.02
N VAL A 109 3.41 7.46 4.28
CA VAL A 109 3.00 8.22 3.08
C VAL A 109 3.28 7.33 1.87
N SER A 110 2.28 7.06 1.03
CA SER A 110 2.40 6.19 -0.14
C SER A 110 2.14 6.98 -1.43
N VAL A 111 3.08 6.95 -2.36
CA VAL A 111 2.96 7.63 -3.66
C VAL A 111 3.45 6.73 -4.78
N ALA A 112 2.59 6.50 -5.77
CA ALA A 112 2.92 5.80 -7.00
C ALA A 112 2.65 6.68 -8.22
N LEU A 113 3.33 6.38 -9.32
CA LEU A 113 2.97 6.88 -10.65
C LEU A 113 2.65 5.68 -11.55
N ALA A 114 1.45 5.66 -12.09
CA ALA A 114 1.05 4.72 -13.12
C ALA A 114 1.08 5.39 -14.51
N VAL A 115 1.54 4.67 -15.53
CA VAL A 115 1.51 5.08 -16.94
C VAL A 115 1.03 3.89 -17.75
N GLU A 116 0.09 4.09 -18.69
CA GLU A 116 -0.50 2.97 -19.45
C GLU A 116 -1.11 1.91 -18.51
N LYS A 117 -1.69 2.35 -17.38
CA LYS A 117 -2.25 1.53 -16.30
C LYS A 117 -1.25 0.62 -15.56
N GLU A 118 0.05 0.78 -15.82
CA GLU A 118 1.11 0.05 -15.13
C GLU A 118 1.88 0.98 -14.18
N VAL A 119 2.19 0.51 -12.97
CA VAL A 119 3.00 1.28 -12.01
C VAL A 119 4.44 1.37 -12.52
N ALA A 120 4.92 2.59 -12.72
CA ALA A 120 6.27 2.89 -13.22
C ALA A 120 7.27 3.18 -12.08
N LEU A 121 6.80 3.80 -11.00
CA LEU A 121 7.57 4.03 -9.77
C LEU A 121 6.64 4.01 -8.55
N GLY A 122 7.22 3.70 -7.40
CA GLY A 122 6.53 3.64 -6.11
C GLY A 122 7.45 4.09 -4.98
N ILE A 123 6.91 4.89 -4.06
CA ILE A 123 7.59 5.41 -2.87
C ILE A 123 6.66 5.20 -1.68
N VAL A 124 7.15 4.51 -0.65
CA VAL A 124 6.45 4.33 0.63
C VAL A 124 7.39 4.80 1.73
N TYR A 125 6.95 5.78 2.51
CA TYR A 125 7.78 6.35 3.57
C TYR A 125 7.13 6.19 4.93
N ASN A 126 7.79 5.47 5.85
CA ASN A 126 7.45 5.51 7.27
C ASN A 126 8.27 6.62 7.96
N PRO A 127 7.66 7.76 8.31
CA PRO A 127 8.39 8.88 8.91
C PRO A 127 8.70 8.69 10.40
N VAL A 128 8.10 7.69 11.06
CA VAL A 128 8.34 7.38 12.48
C VAL A 128 9.62 6.57 12.62
N GLN A 129 9.78 5.58 11.76
CA GLN A 129 10.93 4.68 11.72
C GLN A 129 12.02 5.15 10.74
N GLU A 130 11.79 6.24 10.03
CA GLU A 130 12.70 6.80 9.01
C GLU A 130 13.09 5.76 7.94
N LYS A 131 12.12 4.95 7.50
CA LYS A 131 12.30 3.94 6.45
C LYS A 131 11.66 4.42 5.14
N MET A 132 12.48 4.73 4.15
CA MET A 132 12.07 5.17 2.81
C MET A 132 12.22 4.00 1.82
N TYR A 133 11.11 3.37 1.48
CA TYR A 133 11.02 2.33 0.46
C TYR A 133 10.78 2.94 -0.92
N THR A 134 11.55 2.52 -1.91
CA THR A 134 11.50 3.07 -3.27
C THR A 134 11.69 1.97 -4.30
N ALA A 135 10.99 2.09 -5.43
CA ALA A 135 11.18 1.24 -6.58
C ALA A 135 10.90 2.02 -7.88
N ILE A 136 11.68 1.72 -8.91
CA ILE A 136 11.40 2.10 -10.30
C ILE A 136 11.37 0.79 -11.08
N LYS A 137 10.36 0.62 -11.94
CA LYS A 137 10.19 -0.61 -12.72
C LYS A 137 11.48 -0.97 -13.48
N GLY A 138 11.95 -2.20 -13.31
CA GLY A 138 13.17 -2.73 -13.89
C GLY A 138 14.48 -2.29 -13.23
N HIS A 139 14.45 -1.55 -12.12
CA HIS A 139 15.65 -1.00 -11.46
C HIS A 139 15.88 -1.53 -10.03
N GLY A 140 15.01 -2.41 -9.55
CA GLY A 140 15.07 -2.95 -8.20
C GLY A 140 14.38 -2.07 -7.15
N ALA A 141 14.19 -2.65 -5.98
CA ALA A 141 13.62 -1.99 -4.81
C ALA A 141 14.69 -1.71 -3.75
N PHE A 142 14.54 -0.60 -3.03
CA PHE A 142 15.49 -0.13 -2.02
C PHE A 142 14.78 0.40 -0.78
N CYS A 143 15.35 0.19 0.40
CA CYS A 143 15.02 0.90 1.62
C CYS A 143 16.23 1.71 2.08
N ASN A 144 16.09 3.04 2.18
CA ASN A 144 17.18 3.96 2.53
C ASN A 144 18.45 3.74 1.68
N GLY A 145 18.27 3.46 0.38
CA GLY A 145 19.35 3.17 -0.56
C GLY A 145 19.94 1.75 -0.48
N SER A 146 19.54 0.94 0.50
CA SER A 146 19.93 -0.48 0.59
C SER A 146 18.99 -1.34 -0.24
N LYS A 147 19.54 -2.17 -1.12
CA LYS A 147 18.73 -3.04 -2.01
C LYS A 147 17.93 -4.06 -1.20
N LEU A 148 16.65 -4.21 -1.54
CA LEU A 148 15.74 -5.16 -0.92
C LEU A 148 15.78 -6.51 -1.63
N ARG A 149 15.41 -7.55 -0.88
CA ARG A 149 15.22 -8.91 -1.41
C ARG A 149 14.25 -9.67 -0.50
N VAL A 150 13.24 -10.28 -1.11
CA VAL A 150 12.32 -11.19 -0.41
C VAL A 150 13.03 -12.46 0.09
N THR A 151 12.42 -13.17 1.04
CA THR A 151 13.00 -14.38 1.68
C THR A 151 13.14 -15.58 0.74
N GLY A 152 12.26 -15.71 -0.26
CA GLY A 152 12.15 -16.89 -1.11
C GLY A 152 11.52 -18.11 -0.43
N GLN A 153 10.83 -17.94 0.71
CA GLN A 153 10.17 -19.05 1.41
C GLN A 153 9.07 -19.68 0.53
N GLU A 154 9.04 -21.01 0.48
CA GLU A 154 8.04 -21.77 -0.28
C GLU A 154 7.10 -22.57 0.63
N GLU A 155 7.56 -22.93 1.84
CA GLU A 155 6.80 -23.78 2.75
C GLU A 155 5.96 -22.94 3.72
N ILE A 156 4.63 -23.02 3.62
CA ILE A 156 3.73 -22.25 4.48
C ILE A 156 3.95 -22.52 5.97
N SER A 157 4.33 -23.74 6.37
CA SER A 157 4.63 -24.11 7.77
C SER A 157 5.81 -23.35 8.37
N LYS A 158 6.60 -22.70 7.51
CA LYS A 158 7.77 -21.88 7.87
C LYS A 158 7.57 -20.40 7.54
N ALA A 159 6.37 -20.01 7.12
CA ALA A 159 6.05 -18.65 6.70
C ALA A 159 5.48 -17.81 7.85
N LEU A 160 5.88 -16.55 7.91
CA LEU A 160 5.21 -15.49 8.67
C LEU A 160 4.29 -14.70 7.71
N ILE A 161 3.01 -14.62 8.05
CA ILE A 161 1.98 -13.97 7.23
C ILE A 161 1.52 -12.67 7.88
N ILE A 162 1.24 -11.65 7.07
CA ILE A 162 0.61 -10.40 7.50
C ILE A 162 -0.79 -10.29 6.86
N SER A 163 -1.75 -9.77 7.59
CA SER A 163 -3.09 -9.45 7.11
C SER A 163 -3.75 -8.47 8.08
N GLU A 164 -4.72 -7.71 7.60
CA GLU A 164 -5.51 -6.81 8.45
C GLU A 164 -6.94 -7.31 8.68
N VAL A 165 -7.56 -6.80 9.74
CA VAL A 165 -8.97 -7.08 10.08
C VAL A 165 -9.92 -6.27 9.19
N GLY A 166 -9.43 -5.21 8.55
CA GLY A 166 -10.20 -4.30 7.72
C GLY A 166 -11.01 -3.26 8.50
N SER A 167 -11.52 -2.27 7.78
CA SER A 167 -12.32 -1.17 8.35
C SER A 167 -13.78 -1.55 8.60
N SER A 168 -14.34 -2.53 7.87
CA SER A 168 -15.75 -2.90 8.02
C SER A 168 -16.05 -3.61 9.34
N ARG A 169 -17.21 -3.33 9.92
CA ARG A 169 -17.75 -3.97 11.13
C ARG A 169 -19.05 -4.72 10.85
N ASP A 170 -19.37 -4.97 9.59
CA ASP A 170 -20.41 -5.92 9.22
C ASP A 170 -20.03 -7.32 9.72
N ALA A 171 -20.99 -8.00 10.37
CA ALA A 171 -20.74 -9.29 11.02
C ALA A 171 -20.36 -10.38 10.00
N GLY A 172 -20.95 -10.35 8.80
CA GLY A 172 -20.64 -11.30 7.74
C GLY A 172 -19.24 -11.08 7.19
N HIS A 173 -18.86 -9.83 6.94
CA HIS A 173 -17.52 -9.47 6.50
C HIS A 173 -16.45 -9.84 7.55
N MET A 174 -16.67 -9.52 8.82
CA MET A 174 -15.75 -9.88 9.90
C MET A 174 -15.59 -11.39 10.04
N GLN A 175 -16.69 -12.16 9.92
CA GLN A 175 -16.62 -13.62 9.94
C GLN A 175 -15.79 -14.16 8.77
N PHE A 176 -15.94 -13.59 7.58
CA PHE A 176 -15.14 -13.95 6.40
C PHE A 176 -13.64 -13.71 6.64
N VAL A 177 -13.27 -12.51 7.12
CA VAL A 177 -11.87 -12.16 7.41
C VAL A 177 -11.27 -13.10 8.47
N PHE A 178 -11.96 -13.29 9.58
CA PHE A 178 -11.48 -14.18 10.64
C PHE A 178 -11.40 -15.64 10.22
N GLN A 179 -12.29 -16.12 9.35
CA GLN A 179 -12.21 -17.47 8.82
C GLN A 179 -10.94 -17.65 7.96
N ASN A 180 -10.56 -16.66 7.16
CA ASN A 180 -9.33 -16.69 6.38
C ASN A 180 -8.08 -16.66 7.27
N MET A 181 -8.06 -15.78 8.28
CA MET A 181 -6.99 -15.76 9.28
C MET A 181 -6.86 -17.12 9.98
N HIS A 182 -7.99 -17.71 10.41
CA HIS A 182 -8.01 -19.04 11.03
C HIS A 182 -7.48 -20.13 10.10
N ASN A 183 -7.87 -20.12 8.81
CA ASN A 183 -7.42 -21.10 7.83
C ASN A 183 -5.88 -21.09 7.67
N LEU A 184 -5.27 -19.91 7.68
CA LEU A 184 -3.83 -19.72 7.52
C LEU A 184 -3.06 -19.97 8.82
N MET A 185 -3.55 -19.51 9.99
CA MET A 185 -2.89 -19.73 11.28
C MET A 185 -2.72 -21.20 11.65
N LYS A 186 -3.58 -22.10 11.15
CA LYS A 186 -3.39 -23.56 11.33
C LYS A 186 -2.21 -24.13 10.55
N LYS A 187 -1.68 -23.39 9.58
CA LYS A 187 -0.70 -23.86 8.60
C LYS A 187 0.59 -23.05 8.62
N ALA A 188 0.57 -21.80 9.09
CA ALA A 188 1.71 -20.89 9.12
C ALA A 188 2.35 -20.76 10.51
N GLN A 189 3.57 -20.23 10.60
CA GLN A 189 4.26 -20.02 11.89
C GLN A 189 3.59 -18.93 12.73
N GLY A 190 2.98 -17.95 12.07
CA GLY A 190 2.28 -16.88 12.75
C GLY A 190 1.60 -15.94 11.78
N LEU A 191 0.75 -15.10 12.36
CA LEU A 191 0.08 -14.00 11.69
C LEU A 191 0.40 -12.69 12.43
N ARG A 192 0.50 -11.59 11.71
CA ARG A 192 0.61 -10.21 12.24
C ARG A 192 -0.47 -9.33 11.62
N CYS A 193 -0.89 -8.32 12.37
CA CYS A 193 -1.65 -7.17 11.90
C CYS A 193 -0.85 -5.94 12.36
N LEU A 194 -0.28 -5.18 11.43
CA LEU A 194 0.52 -3.99 11.76
C LEU A 194 -0.27 -2.70 11.57
N GLY A 195 -1.31 -2.70 10.74
CA GLY A 195 -2.26 -1.60 10.54
C GLY A 195 -1.90 -0.60 9.43
N SER A 196 -1.13 -1.01 8.43
CA SER A 196 -0.80 -0.23 7.22
C SER A 196 -0.47 -1.18 6.08
N ALA A 197 -1.35 -1.25 5.08
CA ALA A 197 -1.21 -2.19 3.97
C ALA A 197 0.10 -1.96 3.19
N ALA A 198 0.49 -0.69 2.98
CA ALA A 198 1.73 -0.34 2.29
C ALA A 198 2.96 -0.83 3.06
N LEU A 199 2.98 -0.71 4.39
CA LEU A 199 4.09 -1.18 5.22
C LEU A 199 4.11 -2.69 5.42
N ASP A 200 2.94 -3.34 5.42
CA ASP A 200 2.83 -4.80 5.43
C ASP A 200 3.46 -5.40 4.18
N MET A 201 3.14 -4.84 3.01
CA MET A 201 3.77 -5.22 1.74
C MET A 201 5.28 -4.91 1.73
N CYS A 202 5.70 -3.75 2.24
CA CYS A 202 7.13 -3.43 2.36
C CYS A 202 7.89 -4.37 3.31
N SER A 203 7.20 -4.93 4.32
CA SER A 203 7.77 -5.95 5.22
C SER A 203 8.05 -7.25 4.45
N VAL A 204 7.18 -7.63 3.51
CA VAL A 204 7.44 -8.76 2.59
C VAL A 204 8.63 -8.45 1.68
N ALA A 205 8.66 -7.26 1.06
CA ALA A 205 9.77 -6.83 0.20
C ALA A 205 11.13 -6.85 0.91
N SER A 206 11.14 -6.54 2.20
CA SER A 206 12.34 -6.50 3.05
C SER A 206 12.74 -7.84 3.62
N GLY A 207 11.93 -8.89 3.42
CA GLY A 207 12.15 -10.20 4.01
C GLY A 207 11.90 -10.27 5.52
N GLU A 208 11.15 -9.30 6.07
CA GLU A 208 10.69 -9.31 7.47
C GLU A 208 9.46 -10.23 7.64
N ALA A 209 8.71 -10.47 6.56
CA ALA A 209 7.63 -11.44 6.46
C ALA A 209 7.68 -12.16 5.11
N ASP A 210 6.93 -13.25 4.99
CA ASP A 210 6.95 -14.11 3.79
C ASP A 210 5.76 -13.88 2.88
N ALA A 211 4.63 -13.41 3.41
CA ALA A 211 3.45 -13.07 2.62
C ALA A 211 2.55 -12.05 3.32
N MET A 212 1.77 -11.32 2.51
CA MET A 212 0.69 -10.46 2.96
C MET A 212 -0.52 -10.69 2.06
N TYR A 213 -1.72 -10.72 2.65
CA TYR A 213 -2.96 -10.71 1.89
C TYR A 213 -3.98 -9.78 2.53
N GLU A 214 -4.84 -9.19 1.69
CA GLU A 214 -5.91 -8.35 2.19
C GLU A 214 -7.09 -8.27 1.20
N PHE A 215 -8.28 -8.06 1.77
CA PHE A 215 -9.53 -7.81 1.05
C PHE A 215 -10.09 -6.47 1.52
N GLY A 216 -10.59 -5.66 0.60
CA GLY A 216 -11.12 -4.33 0.92
C GLY A 216 -10.09 -3.21 0.89
N ILE A 217 -8.84 -3.48 0.51
CA ILE A 217 -7.88 -2.42 0.20
C ILE A 217 -8.32 -1.62 -1.02
N HIS A 218 -7.74 -0.45 -1.20
CA HIS A 218 -7.93 0.43 -2.33
C HIS A 218 -6.64 0.55 -3.13
N VAL A 219 -6.73 1.11 -4.34
CA VAL A 219 -5.59 1.28 -5.25
C VAL A 219 -4.44 2.09 -4.62
N TRP A 220 -4.73 3.07 -3.77
CA TRP A 220 -3.71 3.90 -3.09
C TRP A 220 -2.94 3.13 -2.01
N ASP A 221 -3.57 2.17 -1.34
CA ASP A 221 -2.94 1.30 -0.34
C ASP A 221 -1.84 0.42 -0.97
N ILE A 222 -2.07 -0.05 -2.19
CA ILE A 222 -1.24 -1.10 -2.80
C ILE A 222 -0.34 -0.64 -3.94
N ALA A 223 -0.66 0.44 -4.67
CA ALA A 223 0.00 0.74 -5.94
C ALA A 223 1.53 0.89 -5.79
N ALA A 224 1.99 1.67 -4.80
CA ALA A 224 3.41 1.89 -4.58
C ALA A 224 4.10 0.62 -4.07
N ALA A 225 3.52 -0.01 -3.04
CA ALA A 225 4.12 -1.15 -2.36
C ALA A 225 4.11 -2.42 -3.23
N ALA A 226 3.14 -2.58 -4.14
CA ALA A 226 3.12 -3.66 -5.12
C ALA A 226 4.37 -3.62 -6.02
N LEU A 227 4.75 -2.44 -6.50
CA LEU A 227 5.99 -2.30 -7.28
C LEU A 227 7.22 -2.60 -6.42
N VAL A 228 7.26 -2.13 -5.18
CA VAL A 228 8.36 -2.40 -4.24
C VAL A 228 8.54 -3.92 -4.02
N VAL A 229 7.46 -4.66 -3.82
CA VAL A 229 7.53 -6.13 -3.67
C VAL A 229 8.02 -6.81 -4.95
N ALA A 230 7.46 -6.45 -6.10
CA ALA A 230 7.84 -7.03 -7.38
C ALA A 230 9.33 -6.80 -7.70
N GLU A 231 9.82 -5.58 -7.50
CA GLU A 231 11.22 -5.21 -7.74
C GLU A 231 12.19 -5.76 -6.67
N ALA A 232 11.69 -6.18 -5.51
CA ALA A 232 12.45 -6.96 -4.52
C ALA A 232 12.53 -8.46 -4.86
N GLY A 233 11.90 -8.89 -5.96
CA GLY A 233 11.85 -10.28 -6.42
C GLY A 233 10.70 -11.10 -5.84
N GLY A 234 9.71 -10.44 -5.21
CA GLY A 234 8.48 -11.07 -4.76
C GLY A 234 7.42 -11.21 -5.86
N VAL A 235 6.32 -11.83 -5.49
CA VAL A 235 5.12 -11.98 -6.34
C VAL A 235 4.02 -11.08 -5.78
N VAL A 236 3.26 -10.43 -6.67
CA VAL A 236 2.03 -9.70 -6.33
C VAL A 236 0.93 -10.13 -7.29
N MET A 237 -0.22 -10.54 -6.76
CA MET A 237 -1.30 -11.17 -7.51
C MET A 237 -2.67 -10.93 -6.85
N ASP A 238 -3.76 -11.26 -7.55
CA ASP A 238 -5.07 -11.35 -6.92
C ASP A 238 -5.09 -12.58 -6.00
N THR A 239 -5.78 -12.46 -4.87
CA THR A 239 -6.06 -13.55 -3.92
C THR A 239 -6.57 -14.84 -4.58
N GLN A 240 -7.22 -14.76 -5.74
CA GLN A 240 -7.77 -15.88 -6.51
C GLN A 240 -6.78 -16.62 -7.42
N GLY A 241 -5.49 -16.24 -7.46
CA GLY A 241 -4.50 -16.92 -8.30
C GLY A 241 -4.13 -16.16 -9.58
N GLY A 242 -4.93 -15.17 -9.97
CA GLY A 242 -4.77 -14.43 -11.20
C GLY A 242 -3.83 -13.21 -11.10
N PRO A 243 -3.53 -12.54 -12.22
CA PRO A 243 -2.78 -11.29 -12.22
C PRO A 243 -3.43 -10.25 -11.30
N LEU A 244 -2.60 -9.43 -10.64
CA LEU A 244 -3.09 -8.31 -9.85
C LEU A 244 -3.89 -7.36 -10.75
N ASN A 245 -5.10 -7.02 -10.33
CA ASN A 245 -5.79 -5.84 -10.80
C ASN A 245 -5.86 -4.83 -9.66
N LEU A 246 -5.20 -3.69 -9.84
CA LEU A 246 -5.08 -2.62 -8.84
C LEU A 246 -6.43 -2.10 -8.34
N MET A 247 -7.49 -2.23 -9.15
CA MET A 247 -8.82 -1.69 -8.83
C MET A 247 -9.75 -2.71 -8.14
N HIS A 248 -9.37 -3.98 -8.04
CA HIS A 248 -10.26 -5.07 -7.60
C HIS A 248 -10.37 -5.25 -6.07
N ARG A 249 -9.78 -4.34 -5.29
CA ARG A 249 -9.81 -4.33 -3.82
C ARG A 249 -9.34 -5.62 -3.14
N ARG A 250 -8.38 -6.32 -3.77
CA ARG A 250 -7.81 -7.57 -3.28
C ARG A 250 -6.35 -7.67 -3.66
N VAL A 251 -5.51 -8.08 -2.73
CA VAL A 251 -4.09 -8.29 -2.98
C VAL A 251 -3.59 -9.52 -2.22
N LEU A 252 -2.70 -10.26 -2.86
CA LEU A 252 -1.82 -11.23 -2.24
C LEU A 252 -0.41 -10.95 -2.74
N CYS A 253 0.52 -10.70 -1.84
CA CYS A 253 1.94 -10.67 -2.16
C CYS A 253 2.70 -11.71 -1.33
N ALA A 254 3.76 -12.27 -1.90
CA ALA A 254 4.55 -13.29 -1.23
C ALA A 254 6.00 -13.29 -1.71
N SER A 255 6.87 -13.89 -0.91
CA SER A 255 8.28 -14.02 -1.20
C SER A 255 8.62 -15.07 -2.28
N SER A 256 7.66 -15.93 -2.64
CA SER A 256 7.77 -16.87 -3.76
C SER A 256 6.41 -17.17 -4.41
N GLN A 257 6.42 -17.60 -5.68
CA GLN A 257 5.19 -18.02 -6.38
C GLN A 257 4.56 -19.27 -5.75
N VAL A 258 5.38 -20.19 -5.23
CA VAL A 258 4.90 -21.43 -4.58
C VAL A 258 4.10 -21.09 -3.33
N LEU A 259 4.61 -20.17 -2.50
CA LEU A 259 3.91 -19.72 -1.31
C LEU A 259 2.63 -18.96 -1.67
N ALA A 260 2.68 -18.06 -2.66
CA ALA A 260 1.51 -17.31 -3.11
C ALA A 260 0.38 -18.24 -3.59
N ASN A 261 0.71 -19.23 -4.43
CA ASN A 261 -0.27 -20.21 -4.92
C ASN A 261 -0.86 -21.05 -3.77
N THR A 262 -0.03 -21.44 -2.81
CA THR A 262 -0.46 -22.20 -1.64
C THR A 262 -1.44 -21.39 -0.79
N ILE A 263 -1.14 -20.12 -0.53
CA ILE A 263 -2.02 -19.22 0.24
C ILE A 263 -3.33 -18.98 -0.49
N SER A 264 -3.27 -18.70 -1.80
CA SER A 264 -4.46 -18.50 -2.64
C SER A 264 -5.45 -19.67 -2.54
N GLN A 265 -4.97 -20.91 -2.54
CA GLN A 265 -5.81 -22.11 -2.40
C GLN A 265 -6.42 -22.30 -0.99
N ILE A 266 -5.88 -21.65 0.03
CA ILE A 266 -6.36 -21.74 1.42
C ILE A 266 -7.40 -20.66 1.72
N LEU A 267 -7.31 -19.52 1.03
CA LEU A 267 -8.21 -18.39 1.20
C LEU A 267 -9.61 -18.73 0.66
N ASN A 268 -10.62 -18.38 1.43
CA ASN A 268 -11.96 -18.15 0.90
C ASN A 268 -11.96 -16.82 0.14
N HIS A 269 -12.81 -16.71 -0.88
CA HIS A 269 -12.90 -15.52 -1.72
C HIS A 269 -14.25 -14.84 -1.59
N VAL A 270 -14.25 -13.53 -1.84
CA VAL A 270 -15.44 -12.69 -1.89
C VAL A 270 -15.35 -11.76 -3.10
N GLN A 271 -16.49 -11.47 -3.72
CA GLN A 271 -16.56 -10.41 -4.72
C GLN A 271 -16.77 -9.07 -4.01
N LEU A 272 -15.93 -8.10 -4.38
CA LEU A 272 -16.00 -6.72 -3.91
C LEU A 272 -16.21 -5.84 -5.13
N GLU A 273 -16.91 -4.73 -4.94
CA GLU A 273 -16.98 -3.68 -5.96
C GLU A 273 -15.58 -3.08 -6.14
N SER A 274 -15.23 -2.81 -7.40
CA SER A 274 -13.95 -2.18 -7.73
C SER A 274 -13.98 -0.68 -7.40
N ASP A 275 -12.80 -0.10 -7.23
CA ASP A 275 -12.64 1.35 -7.03
C ASP A 275 -13.15 2.21 -8.20
#